data_AF-A0A3D2Q467-F1
#
_entry.id   AF-A0A3D2Q467-F1
#
_cell.length_a   1.000
_cell.length_b   1.000
_cell.length_c   1.000
_cell.angle_alpha   90.00
_cell.angle_beta   90.00
_cell.angle_gamma   90.00
#
_symmetry.space_group_name_H-M   'P 1'
#
loop_
_entity.id
_entity.type
_entity.pdbx_description
1 polymer ?
#
loop_
_entity_poly.entity_id
_entity_poly.type
_entity_poly.pdbx_seq_one_letter_code
_entity_poly.pdbx_strand_id
1 'polypeptide(L)'
;MSFPRILLYGTIILFGAMGSFALIKRLKGSREAIEQAAEISQDEKERELLKQVAALPKTPVASFTEIKIAPPAPLEPVEEEDFPACNRMQQLFSTGPHKLPIVETITYTSNVPWLKGRPAWLADYSNYYNTSCHFIARSLNKKLDYFSQKVFPGSKFNVFSKDKKIQFYLLLDLSRRKMGLYYIDLDTNERVLLKTYLVGAGKLDEKRLSGSLTPLGKFSLANKIAVYKPGDIGFFQEKRVEMIQVFGTRWIPFKEELEGTTGRAKGFGIHGAPWLKDKETEGYLENRDCIGKYDSGGCIRLLQEDVEELASIVMTKPAVIEIVRNFRTARLPGVEKGEPQHK
;
A
#
# COMPACT_ATOMS: atom_id res chain seq x y z
N MET A 1 -18.53 36.77 -60.75
CA MET A 1 -17.09 36.72 -60.43
C MET A 1 -16.31 36.51 -61.72
N SER A 2 -15.18 37.18 -61.94
CA SER A 2 -14.41 36.98 -63.17
C SER A 2 -13.81 35.57 -63.20
N PHE A 3 -13.82 34.94 -64.38
CA PHE A 3 -13.29 33.58 -64.61
C PHE A 3 -11.89 33.32 -64.01
N PRO A 4 -10.94 34.29 -64.02
CA PRO A 4 -9.64 34.11 -63.36
C PRO A 4 -9.72 33.94 -61.83
N ARG A 5 -10.69 34.58 -61.16
CA ARG A 5 -10.84 34.46 -59.70
C ARG A 5 -11.38 33.08 -59.30
N ILE A 6 -12.26 32.49 -60.12
CA ILE A 6 -12.79 31.14 -59.89
C ILE A 6 -11.67 30.09 -60.03
N LEU A 7 -10.81 30.24 -61.04
CA LEU A 7 -9.62 29.39 -61.22
C LEU A 7 -8.62 29.51 -60.06
N LEU A 8 -8.40 30.72 -59.54
CA LEU A 8 -7.52 30.96 -58.40
C LEU A 8 -8.06 30.31 -57.11
N TYR A 9 -9.35 30.45 -56.83
CA TYR A 9 -9.96 29.79 -55.66
C TYR A 9 -9.98 28.27 -55.81
N GLY A 10 -10.26 27.75 -57.01
CA GLY A 10 -10.24 26.31 -57.28
C GLY A 10 -8.85 25.69 -57.07
N THR A 11 -7.78 26.37 -57.48
CA THR A 11 -6.41 25.89 -57.28
C THR A 11 -5.99 25.91 -55.81
N ILE A 12 -6.32 26.97 -55.05
CA ILE A 12 -6.02 27.04 -53.62
C ILE A 12 -6.72 25.91 -52.84
N ILE A 13 -7.98 25.61 -53.16
CA ILE A 13 -8.73 24.52 -52.52
C ILE A 13 -8.12 23.16 -52.88
N LEU A 14 -7.76 22.93 -54.15
CA LEU A 14 -7.18 21.66 -54.59
C LEU A 14 -5.82 21.39 -53.91
N PHE A 15 -4.93 22.38 -53.89
CA PHE A 15 -3.62 22.23 -53.24
C PHE A 15 -3.73 22.16 -51.71
N GLY A 16 -4.68 22.88 -51.10
CA GLY A 16 -4.98 22.78 -49.68
C GLY A 16 -5.48 21.38 -49.27
N ALA A 17 -6.36 20.78 -50.08
CA ALA A 17 -6.86 19.43 -49.85
C ALA A 17 -5.75 18.36 -50.02
N MET A 18 -4.91 18.48 -51.05
CA MET A 18 -3.76 17.58 -51.24
C MET A 18 -2.74 17.69 -50.10
N GLY A 19 -2.44 18.91 -49.64
CA GLY A 19 -1.55 19.14 -48.50
C GLY A 19 -2.09 18.54 -47.20
N SER A 20 -3.39 18.69 -46.96
CA SER A 20 -4.07 18.11 -45.78
C SER A 20 -4.07 16.58 -45.81
N PHE A 21 -4.33 15.98 -46.98
CA PHE A 21 -4.31 14.52 -47.15
C PHE A 21 -2.90 13.93 -46.93
N ALA A 22 -1.86 14.60 -47.44
CA ALA A 22 -0.48 14.20 -47.22
C ALA A 22 -0.08 14.28 -45.73
N LEU A 23 -0.54 15.32 -45.02
CA LEU A 23 -0.28 15.50 -43.59
C LEU A 23 -0.95 14.40 -42.76
N ILE A 24 -2.22 14.08 -43.04
CA ILE A 24 -2.97 13.02 -42.35
C ILE A 24 -2.32 11.65 -42.59
N LYS A 25 -1.89 11.36 -43.83
CA LYS A 25 -1.20 10.11 -44.16
C LYS A 25 0.13 9.97 -43.42
N ARG A 26 0.89 11.06 -43.28
CA ARG A 26 2.15 11.09 -42.53
C ARG A 26 1.95 10.91 -41.03
N LEU A 27 0.91 11.54 -40.45
CA LEU A 27 0.56 11.39 -39.04
C LEU A 27 0.12 9.96 -38.71
N LYS A 28 -0.66 9.34 -39.60
CA LYS A 28 -1.10 7.95 -39.44
C LYS A 28 0.08 6.96 -39.49
N GLY A 29 0.97 7.09 -40.47
CA GLY A 29 2.17 6.26 -40.55
C GLY A 29 3.14 6.46 -39.38
N SER A 30 3.24 7.68 -38.84
CA SER A 30 4.06 7.95 -37.64
C SER A 30 3.47 7.30 -36.39
N ARG A 31 2.14 7.28 -36.26
CA ARG A 31 1.44 6.63 -35.13
C ARG A 31 1.58 5.12 -35.18
N GLU A 32 1.41 4.51 -36.35
CA GLU A 32 1.58 3.07 -36.56
C GLU A 32 3.03 2.63 -36.27
N ALA A 33 4.03 3.44 -36.65
CA ALA A 33 5.43 3.18 -36.32
C ALA A 33 5.75 3.29 -34.81
N ILE A 34 5.10 4.22 -34.10
CA ILE A 34 5.23 4.36 -32.64
C ILE A 34 4.57 3.18 -31.92
N GLU A 35 3.39 2.76 -32.38
CA GLU A 35 2.68 1.60 -31.82
C GLU A 35 3.49 0.30 -32.01
N GLN A 36 4.05 0.07 -33.21
CA GLN A 36 4.94 -1.07 -33.47
C GLN A 36 6.24 -1.02 -32.64
N ALA A 37 6.86 0.15 -32.50
CA ALA A 37 8.07 0.29 -31.68
C ALA A 37 7.77 0.05 -30.18
N ALA A 38 6.59 0.45 -29.70
CA ALA A 38 6.16 0.19 -28.33
C ALA A 38 5.88 -1.31 -28.09
N GLU A 39 5.28 -2.00 -29.06
CA GLU A 39 5.00 -3.44 -28.99
C GLU A 39 6.31 -4.27 -28.99
N ILE A 40 7.26 -3.94 -29.87
CA ILE A 40 8.60 -4.55 -29.89
C ILE A 40 9.35 -4.33 -28.57
N SER A 41 9.28 -3.12 -28.00
CA SER A 41 9.91 -2.81 -26.71
C SER A 41 9.28 -3.58 -25.53
N GLN A 42 7.98 -3.86 -25.59
CA GLN A 42 7.29 -4.68 -24.60
C GLN A 42 7.70 -6.16 -24.69
N ASP A 43 7.76 -6.71 -25.90
CA ASP A 43 8.21 -8.08 -26.17
C ASP A 43 9.67 -8.32 -25.72
N GLU A 44 10.56 -7.35 -25.94
CA GLU A 44 11.95 -7.44 -25.47
C GLU A 44 12.03 -7.44 -23.94
N LYS A 45 11.26 -6.57 -23.26
CA LYS A 45 11.16 -6.56 -21.79
C LYS A 45 10.59 -7.86 -21.24
N GLU A 46 9.60 -8.44 -21.90
CA GLU A 46 9.00 -9.71 -21.50
C GLU A 46 10.02 -10.86 -21.61
N ARG A 47 10.78 -10.92 -22.71
CA ARG A 47 11.87 -11.89 -22.88
C ARG A 47 12.98 -11.73 -21.84
N GLU A 48 13.32 -10.50 -21.48
CA GLU A 48 14.35 -10.23 -20.46
C GLU A 48 13.88 -10.62 -19.05
N LEU A 49 12.61 -10.36 -18.72
CA LEU A 49 12.00 -10.78 -17.46
C LEU A 49 11.94 -12.31 -17.34
N LEU A 50 11.58 -13.01 -18.41
CA LEU A 50 11.54 -14.48 -18.44
C LEU A 50 12.94 -15.09 -18.26
N LYS A 51 13.99 -14.48 -18.84
CA LYS A 51 15.38 -14.89 -18.60
C LYS A 51 15.81 -14.69 -17.15
N GLN A 52 15.41 -13.59 -16.52
CA GLN A 52 15.71 -13.35 -15.10
C GLN A 52 14.99 -14.34 -14.18
N VAL A 53 13.72 -14.69 -14.47
CA VAL A 53 12.96 -15.69 -13.71
C VAL A 53 13.57 -17.08 -13.88
N ALA A 54 14.04 -17.44 -15.08
CA ALA A 54 14.71 -18.71 -15.35
C ALA A 54 16.10 -18.81 -14.70
N ALA A 55 16.78 -17.67 -14.47
CA ALA A 55 18.10 -17.61 -13.84
C ALA A 55 18.08 -17.60 -12.30
N LEU A 56 16.89 -17.60 -11.67
CA LEU A 56 16.79 -17.71 -10.22
C LEU A 56 17.26 -19.09 -9.76
N PRO A 57 18.21 -19.19 -8.81
CA PRO A 57 18.64 -20.47 -8.29
C PRO A 57 17.45 -21.16 -7.64
N LYS A 58 17.14 -22.39 -8.09
CA LYS A 58 16.19 -23.28 -7.43
C LYS A 58 16.81 -23.72 -6.09
N THR A 59 16.67 -22.87 -5.07
CA THR A 59 17.17 -23.20 -3.73
C THR A 59 16.40 -24.43 -3.24
N PRO A 60 17.08 -25.49 -2.79
CA PRO A 60 16.41 -26.64 -2.19
C PRO A 60 15.63 -26.14 -0.98
N VAL A 61 14.33 -26.44 -0.95
CA VAL A 61 13.49 -26.22 0.23
C VAL A 61 14.08 -27.09 1.33
N ALA A 62 14.70 -26.48 2.34
CA ALA A 62 15.12 -27.19 3.53
C ALA A 62 13.89 -27.88 4.12
N SER A 63 14.03 -29.19 4.38
CA SER A 63 13.03 -30.01 5.04
C SER A 63 12.74 -29.42 6.43
N PHE A 64 11.53 -28.90 6.62
CA PHE A 64 11.08 -28.42 7.92
C PHE A 64 10.42 -29.56 8.70
N THR A 65 10.90 -29.79 9.91
CA THR A 65 10.26 -30.70 10.85
C THR A 65 8.95 -30.06 11.31
N GLU A 66 7.84 -30.58 10.78
CA GLU A 66 6.49 -30.19 11.13
C GLU A 66 6.23 -30.53 12.61
N ILE A 67 6.01 -29.51 13.44
CA ILE A 67 5.63 -29.72 14.84
C ILE A 67 4.20 -30.28 14.83
N LYS A 68 4.04 -31.56 15.21
CA LYS A 68 2.73 -32.19 15.43
C LYS A 68 2.06 -31.53 16.64
N ILE A 69 1.25 -30.51 16.37
CA ILE A 69 0.30 -29.93 17.32
C ILE A 69 -1.07 -30.51 16.98
N ALA A 70 -1.85 -30.84 18.02
CA ALA A 70 -3.20 -31.39 17.90
C ALA A 70 -4.10 -30.54 16.97
N PRO A 71 -5.12 -31.14 16.33
CA PRO A 71 -6.05 -30.40 15.48
C PRO A 71 -6.62 -29.20 16.24
N PRO A 72 -6.61 -27.99 15.65
CA PRO A 72 -7.11 -26.84 16.35
C PRO A 72 -8.62 -26.95 16.57
N ALA A 73 -9.07 -26.56 17.75
CA ALA A 73 -10.49 -26.34 18.00
C ALA A 73 -11.09 -25.36 16.96
N PRO A 74 -12.38 -25.50 16.61
CA PRO A 74 -13.09 -24.55 15.78
C PRO A 74 -12.88 -23.11 16.29
N LEU A 75 -12.94 -22.12 15.40
CA LEU A 75 -13.02 -20.71 15.82
C LEU A 75 -14.37 -20.52 16.52
N GLU A 76 -14.42 -20.76 17.84
CA GLU A 76 -15.64 -20.64 18.62
C GLU A 76 -16.20 -19.21 18.54
N PRO A 77 -17.53 -19.04 18.47
CA PRO A 77 -18.15 -17.73 18.61
C PRO A 77 -17.84 -17.17 20.01
N VAL A 78 -17.12 -16.06 20.06
CA VAL A 78 -16.67 -15.48 21.33
C VAL A 78 -17.65 -14.38 21.76
N GLU A 79 -18.34 -14.57 22.89
CA GLU A 79 -18.99 -13.47 23.62
C GLU A 79 -18.17 -13.03 24.85
N GLU A 80 -17.91 -11.72 24.93
CA GLU A 80 -18.29 -10.77 26.01
C GLU A 80 -17.49 -9.47 25.89
N GLU A 81 -16.25 -9.53 25.38
CA GLU A 81 -15.38 -8.35 25.26
C GLU A 81 -14.92 -8.15 23.81
N ASP A 82 -15.19 -6.94 23.29
CA ASP A 82 -14.80 -6.56 21.94
C ASP A 82 -13.31 -6.19 21.88
N PHE A 83 -12.69 -6.39 20.72
CA PHE A 83 -11.35 -5.85 20.49
C PHE A 83 -11.39 -4.33 20.70
N PRO A 84 -10.46 -3.72 21.45
CA PRO A 84 -10.53 -2.30 21.80
C PRO A 84 -10.75 -1.42 20.56
N ALA A 85 -11.84 -0.64 20.54
CA ALA A 85 -12.09 0.33 19.49
C ALA A 85 -11.22 1.57 19.73
N CYS A 86 -10.49 2.02 18.71
CA CYS A 86 -9.65 3.20 18.81
C CYS A 86 -9.42 3.84 17.44
N ASN A 87 -9.32 5.17 17.40
CA ASN A 87 -8.81 5.90 16.24
C ASN A 87 -8.18 7.24 16.68
N ARG A 88 -6.84 7.24 16.81
CA ARG A 88 -6.01 8.40 17.15
C ARG A 88 -5.25 8.94 15.94
N MET A 89 -5.64 8.58 14.71
CA MET A 89 -4.90 8.96 13.49
C MET A 89 -4.76 10.47 13.31
N GLN A 90 -5.75 11.24 13.75
CA GLN A 90 -5.67 12.70 13.75
C GLN A 90 -4.47 13.23 14.55
N GLN A 91 -4.05 12.54 15.62
CA GLN A 91 -2.91 12.95 16.44
C GLN A 91 -1.56 12.70 15.76
N LEU A 92 -1.50 11.85 14.72
CA LEU A 92 -0.32 11.70 13.87
C LEU A 92 -0.23 12.80 12.81
N PHE A 93 -1.37 13.18 12.22
CA PHE A 93 -1.39 14.03 11.02
C PHE A 93 -1.71 15.51 11.29
N SER A 94 -2.32 15.85 12.43
CA SER A 94 -2.64 17.24 12.75
C SER A 94 -1.41 18.01 13.25
N THR A 95 -1.21 19.22 12.72
CA THR A 95 -0.10 20.12 13.08
C THR A 95 -0.39 20.96 14.34
N GLY A 96 -1.43 20.58 15.09
CA GLY A 96 -1.88 21.25 16.30
C GLY A 96 -1.10 20.86 17.57
N PRO A 97 -1.56 21.32 18.74
CA PRO A 97 -0.92 21.02 20.02
C PRO A 97 -1.16 19.58 20.49
N HIS A 98 -2.28 18.95 20.12
CA HIS A 98 -2.68 17.61 20.57
C HIS A 98 -2.12 16.48 19.69
N LYS A 99 -0.83 16.56 19.34
CA LYS A 99 -0.14 15.53 18.56
C LYS A 99 0.50 14.48 19.47
N LEU A 100 0.72 13.29 18.93
CA LEU A 100 1.44 12.24 19.65
C LEU A 100 2.90 12.65 19.89
N PRO A 101 3.54 12.19 20.97
CA PRO A 101 4.93 12.56 21.28
C PRO A 101 5.96 11.96 20.30
N ILE A 102 5.52 11.06 19.41
CA ILE A 102 6.35 10.44 18.35
C ILE A 102 6.39 11.24 17.05
N VAL A 103 5.65 12.35 16.99
CA VAL A 103 5.63 13.25 15.84
C VAL A 103 6.00 14.66 16.25
N GLU A 104 6.69 15.36 15.35
CA GLU A 104 6.99 16.78 15.48
C GLU A 104 6.49 17.54 14.25
N THR A 105 6.13 18.81 14.46
CA THR A 105 5.61 19.67 13.39
C THR A 105 6.74 20.53 12.87
N ILE A 106 7.06 20.36 11.59
CA ILE A 106 8.10 21.11 10.90
C ILE A 106 7.46 22.23 10.08
N THR A 107 8.14 23.37 10.03
CA THR A 107 7.81 24.45 9.09
C THR A 107 8.79 24.38 7.93
N TYR A 108 8.25 24.22 6.72
CA TYR A 108 9.06 24.11 5.51
C TYR A 108 9.81 25.40 5.20
N THR A 109 11.11 25.26 5.00
CA THR A 109 11.97 26.26 4.37
C THR A 109 12.76 25.60 3.24
N SER A 110 13.02 26.36 2.17
CA SER A 110 13.85 25.89 1.06
C SER A 110 15.34 25.86 1.44
N ASN A 111 15.76 26.67 2.40
CA ASN A 111 17.13 26.71 2.91
C ASN A 111 17.16 26.10 4.32
N VAL A 112 17.94 25.04 4.49
CA VAL A 112 18.02 24.26 5.72
C VAL A 112 19.49 23.96 6.07
N PRO A 113 19.87 23.92 7.35
CA PRO A 113 21.28 23.72 7.73
C PRO A 113 21.85 22.35 7.30
N TRP A 114 21.00 21.34 7.19
CA TRP A 114 21.40 19.96 6.89
C TRP A 114 21.55 19.67 5.39
N LEU A 115 21.26 20.64 4.50
CA LEU A 115 21.45 20.50 3.05
C LEU A 115 22.17 21.73 2.50
N LYS A 116 23.44 21.55 2.12
CA LYS A 116 24.28 22.62 1.57
C LYS A 116 24.26 22.61 0.04
N GLY A 117 24.30 23.80 -0.55
CA GLY A 117 24.53 23.97 -1.99
C GLY A 117 23.30 23.81 -2.89
N ARG A 118 22.10 23.54 -2.35
CA ARG A 118 20.85 23.56 -3.12
C ARG A 118 19.62 23.75 -2.23
N PRO A 119 18.47 24.17 -2.80
CA PRO A 119 17.20 24.14 -2.09
C PRO A 119 16.77 22.72 -1.68
N ALA A 120 16.12 22.64 -0.52
CA ALA A 120 15.46 21.44 -0.01
C ALA A 120 14.07 21.29 -0.64
N TRP A 121 13.72 20.05 -0.99
CA TRP A 121 12.40 19.61 -1.43
C TRP A 121 11.76 18.70 -0.37
N LEU A 122 10.47 18.38 -0.52
CA LEU A 122 9.77 17.52 0.45
C LEU A 122 10.44 16.14 0.62
N ALA A 123 10.99 15.59 -0.46
CA ALA A 123 11.75 14.35 -0.44
C ALA A 123 13.01 14.44 0.45
N ASP A 124 13.64 15.61 0.53
CA ASP A 124 14.80 15.82 1.39
C ASP A 124 14.41 15.80 2.87
N TYR A 125 13.26 16.39 3.22
CA TYR A 125 12.69 16.27 4.57
C TYR A 125 12.31 14.82 4.88
N SER A 126 11.64 14.13 3.95
CA SER A 126 11.30 12.70 4.08
C SER A 126 12.52 11.87 4.42
N ASN A 127 13.62 12.05 3.69
CA ASN A 127 14.88 11.35 3.94
C ASN A 127 15.52 11.77 5.27
N TYR A 128 15.59 13.08 5.55
CA TYR A 128 16.26 13.60 6.73
C TYR A 128 15.59 13.18 8.05
N TYR A 129 14.25 13.09 8.06
CA TYR A 129 13.45 12.66 9.22
C TYR A 129 13.10 11.17 9.20
N ASN A 130 13.53 10.43 8.17
CA ASN A 130 13.13 9.05 7.92
C ASN A 130 11.61 8.85 8.10
N THR A 131 10.84 9.66 7.36
CA THR A 131 9.38 9.69 7.34
C THR A 131 8.91 9.71 5.91
N SER A 132 7.93 8.87 5.54
CA SER A 132 7.52 8.79 4.14
C SER A 132 6.95 10.11 3.59
N CYS A 133 7.19 10.41 2.31
CA CYS A 133 6.51 11.54 1.64
C CYS A 133 4.98 11.44 1.72
N HIS A 134 4.43 10.22 1.79
CA HIS A 134 2.98 10.00 1.90
C HIS A 134 2.44 10.43 3.27
N PHE A 135 3.18 10.14 4.34
CA PHE A 135 2.86 10.62 5.69
C PHE A 135 2.88 12.15 5.75
N ILE A 136 3.94 12.74 5.20
CA ILE A 136 4.11 14.19 5.14
C ILE A 136 2.96 14.81 4.33
N ALA A 137 2.63 14.26 3.15
CA ALA A 137 1.53 14.72 2.32
C ALA A 137 0.19 14.68 3.08
N ARG A 138 -0.12 13.60 3.78
CA ARG A 138 -1.35 13.46 4.58
C ARG A 138 -1.49 14.55 5.63
N SER A 139 -0.38 14.87 6.32
CA SER A 139 -0.35 15.94 7.32
C SER A 139 -0.45 17.33 6.68
N LEU A 140 0.31 17.57 5.60
CA LEU A 140 0.34 18.82 4.85
C LEU A 140 -1.05 19.18 4.29
N ASN A 141 -1.74 18.19 3.71
CA ASN A 141 -3.03 18.37 3.05
C ASN A 141 -4.20 18.48 4.03
N LYS A 142 -4.02 18.04 5.30
CA LYS A 142 -5.05 18.01 6.35
C LYS A 142 -6.32 17.19 6.02
N LYS A 143 -6.33 16.47 4.90
CA LYS A 143 -7.39 15.55 4.42
C LYS A 143 -6.77 14.24 3.94
N LEU A 144 -7.58 13.20 3.70
CA LEU A 144 -7.13 11.86 3.23
C LEU A 144 -6.55 11.92 1.80
N ASP A 145 -5.42 12.60 1.66
CA ASP A 145 -4.65 12.77 0.43
C ASP A 145 -3.17 12.53 0.75
N TYR A 146 -2.68 11.38 0.30
CA TYR A 146 -1.33 10.88 0.54
C TYR A 146 -0.36 11.19 -0.61
N PHE A 147 -0.82 11.89 -1.66
CA PHE A 147 -0.08 12.02 -2.92
C PHE A 147 0.22 13.46 -3.29
N SER A 148 -0.68 14.41 -2.99
CA SER A 148 -0.45 15.82 -3.28
C SER A 148 0.66 16.38 -2.40
N GLN A 149 1.77 16.79 -3.02
CA GLN A 149 2.96 17.32 -2.34
C GLN A 149 3.18 18.80 -2.67
N LYS A 150 2.10 19.59 -2.70
CA LYS A 150 2.18 21.04 -2.94
C LYS A 150 2.64 21.74 -1.67
N VAL A 151 3.91 22.14 -1.63
CA VAL A 151 4.54 22.78 -0.47
C VAL A 151 4.99 24.20 -0.82
N PHE A 152 4.84 25.12 0.13
CA PHE A 152 5.28 26.51 0.03
C PHE A 152 6.10 26.89 1.27
N PRO A 153 7.00 27.89 1.20
CA PRO A 153 7.65 28.44 2.39
C PRO A 153 6.62 28.75 3.49
N GLY A 154 6.88 28.26 4.71
CA GLY A 154 5.95 28.42 5.84
C GLY A 154 4.88 27.32 5.97
N SER A 155 4.72 26.44 4.97
CA SER A 155 3.85 25.26 5.10
C SER A 155 4.28 24.41 6.29
N LYS A 156 3.29 23.95 7.08
CA LYS A 156 3.53 23.09 8.24
C LYS A 156 3.07 21.66 7.96
N PHE A 157 3.88 20.70 8.35
CA PHE A 157 3.57 19.27 8.26
C PHE A 157 4.23 18.51 9.40
N ASN A 158 3.68 17.35 9.74
CA ASN A 158 4.27 16.47 10.71
C ASN A 158 5.28 15.51 10.06
N VAL A 159 6.31 15.19 10.83
CA VAL A 159 7.27 14.12 10.58
C VAL A 159 7.38 13.25 11.84
N PHE A 160 7.89 12.03 11.72
CA PHE A 160 8.29 11.28 12.91
C PHE A 160 9.50 11.95 13.57
N SER A 161 9.45 12.07 14.90
CA SER A 161 10.53 12.66 15.68
C SER A 161 11.83 11.88 15.50
N LYS A 162 12.94 12.58 15.20
CA LYS A 162 14.25 11.92 15.01
C LYS A 162 14.84 11.38 16.30
N ASP A 163 14.49 12.01 17.43
CA ASP A 163 15.05 11.69 18.74
C ASP A 163 14.34 10.51 19.42
N LYS A 164 13.38 9.88 18.74
CA LYS A 164 12.63 8.74 19.27
C LYS A 164 12.85 7.49 18.46
N LYS A 165 13.18 6.39 19.14
CA LYS A 165 13.21 5.06 18.55
C LYS A 165 11.82 4.48 18.59
N ILE A 166 11.16 4.47 17.44
CA ILE A 166 9.80 3.96 17.31
C ILE A 166 9.74 2.70 16.46
N GLN A 167 8.88 1.79 16.87
CA GLN A 167 8.49 0.60 16.11
C GLN A 167 6.97 0.54 16.03
N PHE A 168 6.43 0.01 14.93
CA PHE A 168 5.01 -0.30 14.82
C PHE A 168 4.74 -1.77 15.06
N TYR A 169 3.61 -2.04 15.69
CA TYR A 169 3.15 -3.38 15.99
C TYR A 169 1.69 -3.52 15.60
N LEU A 170 1.37 -4.55 14.84
CA LEU A 170 0.00 -4.88 14.46
C LEU A 170 -0.40 -6.17 15.16
N LEU A 171 -1.53 -6.16 15.87
CA LEU A 171 -2.12 -7.37 16.43
C LEU A 171 -3.41 -7.67 15.66
N LEU A 172 -3.41 -8.75 14.89
CA LEU A 172 -4.59 -9.26 14.19
C LEU A 172 -5.24 -10.38 15.00
N ASP A 173 -6.49 -10.15 15.39
CA ASP A 173 -7.38 -11.19 15.88
C ASP A 173 -8.18 -11.77 14.73
N LEU A 174 -7.92 -13.05 14.40
CA LEU A 174 -8.66 -13.73 13.35
C LEU A 174 -10.12 -13.97 13.72
N SER A 175 -10.46 -14.37 14.96
CA SER A 175 -11.85 -14.64 15.38
C SER A 175 -12.77 -13.41 15.20
N ARG A 176 -12.23 -12.20 15.38
CA ARG A 176 -12.96 -10.93 15.27
C ARG A 176 -12.76 -10.24 13.93
N ARG A 177 -11.73 -10.65 13.16
CA ARG A 177 -11.29 -9.96 11.93
C ARG A 177 -11.00 -8.48 12.20
N LYS A 178 -10.36 -8.21 13.34
CA LYS A 178 -9.95 -6.87 13.78
C LYS A 178 -8.45 -6.83 13.97
N MET A 179 -7.84 -5.71 13.55
CA MET A 179 -6.41 -5.50 13.67
C MET A 179 -6.12 -4.18 14.38
N GLY A 180 -5.44 -4.24 15.53
CA GLY A 180 -4.95 -3.05 16.23
C GLY A 180 -3.58 -2.66 15.72
N LEU A 181 -3.39 -1.41 15.31
CA LEU A 181 -2.08 -0.80 15.05
C LEU A 181 -1.62 -0.04 16.29
N TYR A 182 -0.45 -0.38 16.78
CA TYR A 182 0.21 0.25 17.90
C TYR A 182 1.51 0.88 17.43
N TYR A 183 1.91 1.98 18.06
CA TYR A 183 3.33 2.31 18.13
C TYR A 183 3.90 1.88 19.46
N ILE A 184 5.20 1.61 19.44
CA ILE A 184 6.01 1.31 20.61
C ILE A 184 7.15 2.31 20.61
N ASP A 185 7.23 3.10 21.66
CA ASP A 185 8.39 3.94 21.96
C ASP A 185 9.41 3.04 22.68
N LEU A 186 10.49 2.71 21.97
CA LEU A 186 11.51 1.76 22.46
C LEU A 186 12.40 2.38 23.54
N ASP A 187 12.44 3.70 23.65
CA ASP A 187 13.23 4.40 24.67
C ASP A 187 12.52 4.36 26.04
N THR A 188 11.19 4.44 26.03
CA THR A 188 10.35 4.41 27.24
C THR A 188 9.65 3.07 27.50
N ASN A 189 9.72 2.15 26.53
CA ASN A 189 8.98 0.89 26.50
C ASN A 189 7.46 1.09 26.60
N GLU A 190 6.94 2.20 26.09
CA GLU A 190 5.52 2.53 26.07
C GLU A 190 4.86 2.03 24.79
N ARG A 191 3.70 1.38 24.92
CA ARG A 191 2.83 0.95 23.82
C ARG A 191 1.57 1.79 23.81
N VAL A 192 1.17 2.26 22.63
CA VAL A 192 -0.07 3.03 22.46
C VAL A 192 -0.85 2.52 21.25
N LEU A 193 -2.13 2.17 21.47
CA LEU A 193 -3.07 1.81 20.41
C LEU A 193 -3.42 3.05 19.59
N LEU A 194 -3.08 3.02 18.31
CA LEU A 194 -3.34 4.11 17.36
C LEU A 194 -4.68 3.96 16.67
N LYS A 195 -5.00 2.76 16.16
CA LYS A 195 -6.26 2.51 15.45
C LYS A 195 -6.58 1.03 15.42
N THR A 196 -7.88 0.75 15.40
CA THR A 196 -8.40 -0.60 15.16
C THR A 196 -9.07 -0.63 13.80
N TYR A 197 -8.60 -1.55 12.95
CA TYR A 197 -9.10 -1.78 11.60
C TYR A 197 -10.04 -2.99 11.59
N LEU A 198 -11.12 -2.93 10.82
CA LEU A 198 -11.84 -4.10 10.38
C LEU A 198 -11.11 -4.66 9.15
N VAL A 199 -10.90 -5.97 9.07
CA VAL A 199 -10.10 -6.58 8.00
C VAL A 199 -10.84 -7.72 7.30
N GLY A 200 -10.48 -7.99 6.04
CA GLY A 200 -10.75 -9.27 5.40
C GLY A 200 -9.59 -10.24 5.64
N ALA A 201 -9.88 -11.53 5.79
CA ALA A 201 -8.88 -12.57 6.04
C ALA A 201 -9.05 -13.75 5.07
N GLY A 202 -8.13 -14.72 5.16
CA GLY A 202 -8.13 -15.93 4.37
C GLY A 202 -9.35 -16.80 4.66
N LYS A 203 -9.84 -17.52 3.64
CA LYS A 203 -10.93 -18.49 3.79
C LYS A 203 -10.68 -19.44 4.96
N LEU A 204 -11.76 -19.83 5.65
CA LEU A 204 -11.68 -20.84 6.70
C LEU A 204 -11.21 -22.18 6.11
N ASP A 205 -10.33 -22.86 6.84
CA ASP A 205 -9.76 -24.14 6.44
C ASP A 205 -9.37 -24.91 7.72
N GLU A 206 -10.25 -25.83 8.12
CA GLU A 206 -10.09 -26.65 9.33
C GLU A 206 -8.87 -27.57 9.26
N LYS A 207 -8.36 -27.85 8.05
CA LYS A 207 -7.16 -28.68 7.87
C LYS A 207 -5.89 -27.91 8.19
N ARG A 208 -5.94 -26.58 8.26
CA ARG A 208 -4.79 -25.75 8.64
C ARG A 208 -4.70 -25.55 10.13
N LEU A 209 -3.47 -25.58 10.65
CA LEU A 209 -3.16 -25.24 12.04
C LEU A 209 -3.62 -23.84 12.45
N SER A 210 -3.83 -22.93 11.50
CA SER A 210 -4.39 -21.59 11.71
C SER A 210 -5.92 -21.54 11.70
N GLY A 211 -6.60 -22.58 11.23
CA GLY A 211 -8.07 -22.61 11.03
C GLY A 211 -8.55 -21.79 9.84
N SER A 212 -7.62 -21.15 9.11
CA SER A 212 -7.88 -20.38 7.91
C SER A 212 -6.66 -20.38 6.98
N LEU A 213 -6.82 -19.92 5.74
CA LEU A 213 -5.70 -19.74 4.82
C LEU A 213 -4.69 -18.67 5.30
N THR A 214 -5.10 -17.74 6.18
CA THR A 214 -4.19 -16.79 6.81
C THR A 214 -3.34 -17.50 7.86
N PRO A 215 -2.00 -17.40 7.80
CA PRO A 215 -1.14 -18.04 8.79
C PRO A 215 -1.22 -17.34 10.15
N LEU A 216 -0.97 -18.09 11.24
CA LEU A 216 -0.72 -17.52 12.56
C LEU A 216 0.78 -17.22 12.73
N GLY A 217 1.09 -16.43 13.75
CA GLY A 217 2.46 -16.13 14.20
C GLY A 217 2.88 -14.68 13.97
N LYS A 218 4.15 -14.41 14.23
CA LYS A 218 4.77 -13.09 14.07
C LYS A 218 5.57 -13.00 12.79
N PHE A 219 5.37 -11.92 12.04
CA PHE A 219 6.06 -11.64 10.78
C PHE A 219 6.57 -10.20 10.77
N SER A 220 7.76 -9.97 10.23
CA SER A 220 8.21 -8.61 9.91
C SER A 220 7.55 -8.13 8.63
N LEU A 221 7.20 -6.83 8.56
CA LEU A 221 6.69 -6.22 7.34
C LEU A 221 7.83 -5.65 6.50
N ALA A 222 7.73 -5.83 5.18
CA ALA A 222 8.68 -5.21 4.26
C ALA A 222 8.46 -3.69 4.16
N ASN A 223 9.56 -2.94 4.03
CA ASN A 223 9.53 -1.50 3.76
C ASN A 223 9.28 -1.19 2.26
N LYS A 224 9.55 -2.13 1.37
CA LYS A 224 9.24 -2.03 -0.06
C LYS A 224 7.78 -2.41 -0.31
N ILE A 225 6.92 -1.40 -0.27
CA ILE A 225 5.48 -1.52 -0.49
C ILE A 225 5.17 -1.32 -1.97
N ALA A 226 4.44 -2.25 -2.58
CA ALA A 226 3.98 -2.10 -3.95
C ALA A 226 2.82 -1.11 -4.03
N VAL A 227 2.76 -0.38 -5.15
CA VAL A 227 1.73 0.62 -5.44
C VAL A 227 1.09 0.26 -6.75
N TYR A 228 -0.24 0.22 -6.78
CA TYR A 228 -0.99 -0.14 -7.98
C TYR A 228 -2.03 0.93 -8.30
N LYS A 229 -2.19 1.18 -9.59
CA LYS A 229 -3.16 2.08 -10.19
C LYS A 229 -3.96 1.33 -11.28
N PRO A 230 -5.12 1.85 -11.69
CA PRO A 230 -5.80 1.35 -12.89
C PRO A 230 -4.84 1.26 -14.08
N GLY A 231 -4.87 0.14 -14.79
CA GLY A 231 -3.97 -0.16 -15.91
C GLY A 231 -2.62 -0.78 -15.56
N ASP A 232 -2.26 -0.91 -14.27
CA ASP A 232 -1.03 -1.63 -13.87
C ASP A 232 -1.24 -3.15 -14.03
N ILE A 233 -0.70 -3.71 -15.12
CA ILE A 233 -0.79 -5.14 -15.44
C ILE A 233 0.37 -5.91 -14.83
N GLY A 234 0.07 -7.05 -14.21
CA GLY A 234 1.07 -8.00 -13.72
C GLY A 234 0.56 -9.45 -13.81
N PHE A 235 1.31 -10.37 -13.19
CA PHE A 235 0.94 -11.77 -13.10
C PHE A 235 0.55 -12.12 -11.67
N PHE A 236 -0.63 -12.70 -11.50
CA PHE A 236 -1.08 -13.27 -10.24
C PHE A 236 -1.67 -14.66 -10.50
N GLN A 237 -1.14 -15.68 -9.82
CA GLN A 237 -1.52 -17.08 -10.02
C GLN A 237 -1.46 -17.48 -11.52
N GLU A 238 -0.35 -17.16 -12.17
CA GLU A 238 -0.08 -17.45 -13.59
C GLU A 238 -1.04 -16.77 -14.58
N LYS A 239 -1.89 -15.86 -14.11
CA LYS A 239 -2.81 -15.09 -14.94
C LYS A 239 -2.34 -13.65 -15.05
N ARG A 240 -2.38 -13.12 -16.27
CA ARG A 240 -2.21 -11.70 -16.54
C ARG A 240 -3.46 -10.96 -16.05
N VAL A 241 -3.30 -10.08 -15.07
CA VAL A 241 -4.40 -9.35 -14.44
C VAL A 241 -3.96 -7.93 -14.11
N GLU A 242 -4.93 -7.02 -13.97
CA GLU A 242 -4.66 -5.72 -13.36
C GLU A 242 -4.48 -5.89 -11.86
N MET A 243 -3.34 -5.41 -11.35
CA MET A 243 -2.94 -5.67 -9.98
C MET A 243 -3.87 -5.00 -8.97
N ILE A 244 -4.50 -3.87 -9.33
CA ILE A 244 -5.49 -3.20 -8.48
C ILE A 244 -6.75 -4.06 -8.25
N GLN A 245 -7.07 -4.97 -9.18
CA GLN A 245 -8.19 -5.91 -9.04
C GLN A 245 -7.86 -7.10 -8.13
N VAL A 246 -6.61 -7.19 -7.63
CA VAL A 246 -6.17 -8.24 -6.69
C VAL A 246 -5.78 -7.62 -5.35
N PHE A 247 -4.94 -6.59 -5.39
CA PHE A 247 -4.26 -6.03 -4.23
C PHE A 247 -4.77 -4.64 -3.82
N GLY A 248 -5.76 -4.09 -4.52
CA GLY A 248 -6.13 -2.68 -4.35
C GLY A 248 -4.93 -1.77 -4.62
N THR A 249 -4.84 -0.64 -3.93
CA THR A 249 -3.83 0.38 -4.25
C THR A 249 -2.45 0.11 -3.65
N ARG A 250 -2.35 -0.75 -2.62
CA ARG A 250 -1.10 -1.06 -1.91
C ARG A 250 -1.00 -2.54 -1.58
N TRP A 251 0.21 -3.07 -1.62
CA TRP A 251 0.55 -4.37 -1.03
C TRP A 251 1.80 -4.24 -0.17
N ILE A 252 1.67 -4.59 1.10
CA ILE A 252 2.69 -4.61 2.16
C ILE A 252 3.05 -6.08 2.42
N PRO A 253 4.15 -6.60 1.83
CA PRO A 253 4.51 -8.00 1.97
C PRO A 253 4.97 -8.34 3.39
N PHE A 254 4.71 -9.57 3.82
CA PHE A 254 5.48 -10.16 4.91
C PHE A 254 6.90 -10.42 4.40
N LYS A 255 7.89 -9.99 5.17
CA LYS A 255 9.30 -10.10 4.80
C LYS A 255 9.88 -11.42 5.31
N GLU A 256 9.78 -11.69 6.61
CA GLU A 256 10.28 -12.92 7.21
C GLU A 256 9.42 -13.37 8.40
N GLU A 257 9.49 -14.66 8.70
CA GLU A 257 8.93 -15.29 9.89
C GLU A 257 9.78 -14.94 11.11
N LEU A 258 9.14 -14.55 12.21
CA LEU A 258 9.82 -14.19 13.46
C LEU A 258 9.60 -15.23 14.55
N GLU A 259 8.35 -15.58 14.83
CA GLU A 259 8.00 -16.43 15.98
C GLU A 259 6.64 -17.12 15.78
N GLY A 260 6.51 -18.37 16.23
CA GLY A 260 5.21 -19.06 16.36
C GLY A 260 4.42 -19.21 15.06
N THR A 261 5.10 -19.31 13.92
CA THR A 261 4.44 -19.27 12.61
C THR A 261 3.87 -20.62 12.18
N THR A 262 2.66 -20.61 11.62
CA THR A 262 2.02 -21.81 11.03
C THR A 262 2.11 -21.85 9.51
N GLY A 263 2.85 -20.92 8.91
CA GLY A 263 3.00 -20.78 7.47
C GLY A 263 4.19 -19.87 7.13
N ARG A 264 4.56 -19.86 5.84
CA ARG A 264 5.68 -19.06 5.35
C ARG A 264 5.27 -17.60 5.17
N ALA A 265 6.21 -16.67 5.28
CA ALA A 265 6.01 -15.24 5.01
C ALA A 265 5.78 -14.99 3.50
N LYS A 266 6.57 -15.66 2.65
CA LYS A 266 6.57 -15.45 1.21
C LYS A 266 5.17 -15.69 0.60
N GLY A 267 4.69 -14.71 -0.15
CA GLY A 267 3.40 -14.76 -0.83
C GLY A 267 2.23 -14.23 -0.01
N PHE A 268 2.44 -13.90 1.27
CA PHE A 268 1.44 -13.28 2.13
C PHE A 268 1.79 -11.82 2.45
N GLY A 269 0.78 -11.08 2.90
CA GLY A 269 0.94 -9.67 3.25
C GLY A 269 -0.40 -9.01 3.60
N ILE A 270 -0.34 -7.70 3.76
CA ILE A 270 -1.49 -6.83 3.94
C ILE A 270 -1.69 -6.06 2.62
N HIS A 271 -2.90 -6.01 2.09
CA HIS A 271 -3.19 -5.25 0.88
C HIS A 271 -4.56 -4.58 0.91
N GLY A 272 -4.80 -3.69 -0.06
CA GLY A 272 -6.10 -3.04 -0.23
C GLY A 272 -7.15 -4.01 -0.76
N ALA A 273 -8.42 -3.72 -0.52
CA ALA A 273 -9.52 -4.47 -1.09
C ALA A 273 -9.43 -4.43 -2.63
N PRO A 274 -9.75 -5.55 -3.32
CA PRO A 274 -9.81 -5.59 -4.77
C PRO A 274 -10.69 -4.50 -5.35
N TRP A 275 -10.28 -3.88 -6.46
CA TRP A 275 -11.15 -2.99 -7.23
C TRP A 275 -11.83 -3.78 -8.34
N LEU A 276 -13.15 -3.73 -8.40
CA LEU A 276 -13.95 -4.37 -9.43
C LEU A 276 -14.17 -3.37 -10.56
N LYS A 277 -13.99 -3.84 -11.79
CA LYS A 277 -14.33 -3.04 -12.97
C LYS A 277 -15.85 -2.98 -13.10
N ASP A 278 -16.37 -1.76 -13.14
CA ASP A 278 -17.76 -1.49 -13.46
C ASP A 278 -17.97 -1.72 -14.96
N LYS A 279 -18.94 -2.57 -15.30
CA LYS A 279 -19.23 -2.94 -16.69
C LYS A 279 -19.93 -1.83 -17.46
N GLU A 280 -20.58 -0.89 -16.78
CA GLU A 280 -21.35 0.18 -17.41
C GLU A 280 -20.51 1.43 -17.64
N THR A 281 -19.69 1.80 -16.65
CA THR A 281 -18.91 3.05 -16.68
C THR A 281 -17.46 2.85 -17.12
N GLU A 282 -17.03 1.59 -17.29
CA GLU A 282 -15.62 1.18 -17.37
C GLU A 282 -14.73 1.66 -16.21
N GLY A 283 -15.36 2.22 -15.17
CA GLY A 283 -14.72 2.70 -13.96
C GLY A 283 -14.35 1.56 -13.02
N TYR A 284 -13.83 1.92 -11.86
CA TYR A 284 -13.48 0.96 -10.83
C TYR A 284 -14.18 1.31 -9.53
N LEU A 285 -14.65 0.28 -8.84
CA LEU A 285 -15.25 0.38 -7.53
C LEU A 285 -14.54 -0.57 -6.58
N GLU A 286 -14.13 -0.07 -5.42
CA GLU A 286 -13.56 -0.91 -4.39
C GLU A 286 -14.57 -1.96 -3.90
N ASN A 287 -14.16 -3.22 -3.84
CA ASN A 287 -14.95 -4.30 -3.25
C ASN A 287 -14.92 -4.24 -1.72
N ARG A 288 -15.72 -3.35 -1.14
CA ARG A 288 -15.78 -3.16 0.31
C ARG A 288 -16.40 -4.37 1.03
N ASP A 289 -17.19 -5.18 0.33
CA ASP A 289 -17.87 -6.36 0.87
C ASP A 289 -16.92 -7.50 1.27
N CYS A 290 -15.64 -7.46 0.87
CA CYS A 290 -14.65 -8.45 1.29
C CYS A 290 -14.12 -8.20 2.72
N ILE A 291 -14.33 -7.01 3.27
CA ILE A 291 -13.88 -6.63 4.60
C ILE A 291 -14.82 -7.22 5.66
N GLY A 292 -14.26 -7.72 6.74
CA GLY A 292 -15.01 -8.46 7.75
C GLY A 292 -15.39 -9.88 7.31
N LYS A 293 -14.81 -10.43 6.24
CA LYS A 293 -15.06 -11.80 5.76
C LYS A 293 -13.78 -12.65 5.70
N TYR A 294 -13.97 -13.97 5.64
CA TYR A 294 -12.92 -14.95 5.36
C TYR A 294 -13.02 -15.38 3.89
N ASP A 295 -12.52 -14.55 2.97
CA ASP A 295 -12.71 -14.74 1.54
C ASP A 295 -11.43 -14.65 0.70
N SER A 296 -10.30 -14.27 1.31
CA SER A 296 -9.02 -14.10 0.62
C SER A 296 -8.28 -15.44 0.45
N GLY A 297 -7.22 -15.43 -0.36
CA GLY A 297 -6.27 -16.54 -0.48
C GLY A 297 -5.31 -16.68 0.71
N GLY A 298 -5.50 -15.90 1.78
CA GLY A 298 -4.71 -15.91 3.00
C GLY A 298 -4.05 -14.58 3.37
N CYS A 299 -4.01 -13.61 2.45
CA CYS A 299 -3.60 -12.23 2.77
C CYS A 299 -4.66 -11.49 3.62
N ILE A 300 -4.22 -10.41 4.25
CA ILE A 300 -5.08 -9.52 5.04
C ILE A 300 -5.53 -8.37 4.13
N ARG A 301 -6.84 -8.12 4.07
CA ARG A 301 -7.44 -7.05 3.26
C ARG A 301 -7.85 -5.89 4.14
N LEU A 302 -7.54 -4.68 3.69
CA LEU A 302 -7.98 -3.42 4.27
C LEU A 302 -8.72 -2.60 3.21
N LEU A 303 -9.58 -1.68 3.64
CA LEU A 303 -10.10 -0.66 2.74
C LEU A 303 -8.98 0.24 2.23
N GLN A 304 -9.20 0.91 1.10
CA GLN A 304 -8.23 1.78 0.46
C GLN A 304 -7.77 2.87 1.42
N GLU A 305 -8.71 3.53 2.10
CA GLU A 305 -8.40 4.58 3.07
C GLU A 305 -7.49 4.06 4.20
N ASP A 306 -7.65 2.81 4.60
CA ASP A 306 -6.92 2.19 5.69
C ASP A 306 -5.55 1.66 5.24
N VAL A 307 -5.45 1.06 4.05
CA VAL A 307 -4.18 0.54 3.53
C VAL A 307 -3.24 1.67 3.12
N GLU A 308 -3.76 2.77 2.57
CA GLU A 308 -2.98 3.97 2.25
C GLU A 308 -2.42 4.62 3.52
N GLU A 309 -3.27 4.72 4.55
CA GLU A 309 -2.86 5.22 5.86
C GLU A 309 -1.77 4.34 6.47
N LEU A 310 -2.02 3.03 6.57
CA LEU A 310 -1.07 2.07 7.14
C LEU A 310 0.26 2.12 6.39
N ALA A 311 0.23 2.05 5.06
CA ALA A 311 1.42 2.13 4.22
C ALA A 311 2.21 3.42 4.47
N SER A 312 1.53 4.57 4.59
CA SER A 312 2.20 5.84 4.85
C SER A 312 2.97 5.86 6.18
N ILE A 313 2.47 5.13 7.18
CA ILE A 313 3.02 5.04 8.53
C ILE A 313 4.20 4.06 8.58
N VAL A 314 4.01 2.84 8.07
CA VAL A 314 4.98 1.74 8.28
C VAL A 314 6.11 1.68 7.26
N MET A 315 6.00 2.37 6.11
CA MET A 315 7.01 2.30 5.04
C MET A 315 8.44 2.69 5.45
N THR A 316 8.57 3.53 6.49
CA THR A 316 9.87 4.11 6.91
C THR A 316 10.33 3.66 8.29
N LYS A 317 9.52 2.88 9.01
CA LYS A 317 9.81 2.42 10.37
C LYS A 317 9.65 0.91 10.47
N PRO A 318 10.42 0.23 11.33
CA PRO A 318 10.22 -1.20 11.58
C PRO A 318 8.78 -1.48 11.97
N ALA A 319 8.20 -2.51 11.37
CA ALA A 319 6.83 -2.93 11.67
C ALA A 319 6.75 -4.46 11.75
N VAL A 320 6.02 -4.96 12.75
CA VAL A 320 5.76 -6.37 12.98
C VAL A 320 4.26 -6.58 13.01
N ILE A 321 3.78 -7.68 12.46
CA ILE A 321 2.42 -8.16 12.66
C ILE A 321 2.44 -9.47 13.44
N GLU A 322 1.64 -9.56 14.49
CA GLU A 322 1.28 -10.77 15.20
C GLU A 322 -0.14 -11.18 14.83
N ILE A 323 -0.30 -12.39 14.32
CA ILE A 323 -1.58 -12.95 13.91
C ILE A 323 -1.94 -14.07 14.87
N VAL A 324 -3.03 -13.88 15.61
CA VAL A 324 -3.52 -14.83 16.61
C VAL A 324 -4.97 -15.22 16.30
N ARG A 325 -5.40 -16.36 16.84
CA ARG A 325 -6.81 -16.76 16.79
C ARG A 325 -7.68 -15.81 17.60
N ASN A 326 -7.22 -15.46 18.80
CA ASN A 326 -7.91 -14.60 19.75
C ASN A 326 -6.88 -13.66 20.40
N PHE A 327 -7.18 -12.37 20.44
CA PHE A 327 -6.26 -11.35 20.98
C PHE A 327 -5.90 -11.57 22.46
N ARG A 328 -6.74 -12.26 23.23
CA ARG A 328 -6.49 -12.58 24.65
C ARG A 328 -5.28 -13.48 24.87
N THR A 329 -4.88 -14.25 23.84
CA THR A 329 -3.69 -15.09 23.94
C THR A 329 -2.41 -14.34 23.59
N ALA A 330 -2.52 -13.12 23.05
CA ALA A 330 -1.38 -12.32 22.64
C ALA A 330 -0.67 -11.70 23.85
N ARG A 331 0.65 -11.66 23.78
CA ARG A 331 1.49 -10.93 24.74
C ARG A 331 2.08 -9.73 24.03
N LEU A 332 1.33 -8.64 24.05
CA LEU A 332 1.74 -7.40 23.40
C LEU A 332 3.03 -6.85 24.04
N PRO A 333 4.02 -6.42 23.23
CA PRO A 333 5.23 -5.79 23.74
C PRO A 333 4.95 -4.40 24.32
N GLY A 334 5.83 -3.94 25.22
CA GLY A 334 5.71 -2.65 25.90
C GLY A 334 4.60 -2.57 26.95
N VAL A 335 4.56 -1.44 27.66
CA VAL A 335 3.58 -1.11 28.70
C VAL A 335 2.52 -0.17 28.11
N GLU A 336 1.25 -0.50 28.28
CA GLU A 336 0.16 0.27 27.69
C GLU A 336 0.04 1.68 28.26
N LYS A 337 -0.08 2.68 27.38
CA LYS A 337 -0.34 4.08 27.76
C LYS A 337 -1.50 4.71 27.00
N GLY A 338 -2.32 5.42 27.78
CA GLY A 338 -3.49 6.17 27.35
C GLY A 338 -4.70 5.26 27.12
N GLU A 339 -5.82 5.58 27.75
CA GLU A 339 -7.05 4.76 27.68
C GLU A 339 -7.56 4.59 26.24
N PRO A 340 -7.99 3.37 25.84
CA PRO A 340 -8.80 3.20 24.65
C PRO A 340 -9.98 4.18 24.73
N GLN A 341 -10.12 5.05 23.73
CA GLN A 341 -11.29 5.92 23.67
C GLN A 341 -12.48 5.04 23.30
N HIS A 342 -13.20 4.54 24.30
CA HIS A 342 -14.51 3.94 24.11
C HIS A 342 -15.41 5.00 23.50
N LYS A 343 -15.89 4.75 22.27
CA LYS A 343 -16.95 5.55 21.67
C LYS A 343 -18.30 5.06 22.14
#